data_AF-A0A536WUC4-F1
#
_entry.id   AF-A0A536WUC4-F1
#
_cell.length_a   1.000
_cell.length_b   1.000
_cell.length_c   1.000
_cell.angle_alpha   90.00
_cell.angle_beta   90.00
_cell.angle_gamma   90.00
#
_symmetry.space_group_name_H-M   'P 1'
#
loop_
_entity.id
_entity.type
_entity.pdbx_description
1 polymer ?
#
loop_
_entity_poly.entity_id
_entity_poly.type
_entity_poly.pdbx_seq_one_letter_code
_entity_poly.pdbx_strand_id
1 'polypeptide(L)'
;MPKVIAAMLLALPVAAGAAEYLEKTPFQLSRAFSPGVVTEGGKIVWVAGQTATRDNAGNDIANNFEAQAKQVFSQIDQVLKRAGGGLANVVSMTVFIKESRYGDRFVEMRKDMFQ
;
A
#
# COMPACT_ATOMS: atom_id res chain seq x y z
N MET A 1 -24.25 -49.97 22.41
CA MET A 1 -22.88 -49.47 22.14
C MET A 1 -22.99 -48.00 21.74
N PRO A 2 -22.62 -47.04 22.60
CA PRO A 2 -22.71 -45.62 22.27
C PRO A 2 -21.51 -45.23 21.38
N LYS A 3 -21.78 -44.58 20.25
CA LYS A 3 -20.74 -44.06 19.35
C LYS A 3 -20.24 -42.72 19.92
N VAL A 4 -19.00 -42.71 20.40
CA VAL A 4 -18.30 -41.47 20.78
C VAL A 4 -17.82 -40.80 19.50
N ILE A 5 -18.37 -39.63 19.18
CA ILE A 5 -17.88 -38.78 18.09
C ILE A 5 -16.77 -37.90 18.67
N ALA A 6 -15.53 -38.18 18.30
CA ALA A 6 -14.39 -37.33 18.61
C ALA A 6 -14.41 -36.10 17.68
N ALA A 7 -14.64 -34.91 18.25
CA ALA A 7 -14.49 -33.65 17.53
C ALA A 7 -13.00 -33.28 17.49
N MET A 8 -12.37 -33.39 16.32
CA MET A 8 -11.06 -32.82 16.06
C MET A 8 -11.20 -31.30 15.93
N LEU A 9 -10.78 -30.55 16.95
CA LEU A 9 -10.53 -29.12 16.80
C LEU A 9 -9.28 -28.92 15.94
N LEU A 10 -9.48 -28.60 14.66
CA LEU A 10 -8.43 -28.05 13.80
C LEU A 10 -8.09 -26.64 14.30
N ALA A 11 -6.98 -26.51 15.01
CA ALA A 11 -6.38 -25.21 15.27
C ALA A 11 -5.93 -24.63 13.93
N LEU A 12 -6.68 -23.66 13.41
CA LEU A 12 -6.21 -22.86 12.27
C LEU A 12 -4.93 -22.13 12.71
N PRO A 13 -3.85 -22.19 11.92
CA PRO A 13 -2.66 -21.42 12.23
C PRO A 13 -3.08 -19.94 12.19
N VAL A 14 -2.92 -19.26 13.32
CA VAL A 14 -2.94 -17.80 13.34
C VAL A 14 -1.80 -17.40 12.43
N ALA A 15 -2.11 -16.92 11.23
CA ALA A 15 -1.12 -16.34 10.35
C ALA A 15 -0.50 -15.19 11.13
N ALA A 16 0.72 -15.38 11.65
CA ALA A 16 1.51 -14.29 12.18
C ALA A 16 1.59 -13.25 11.05
N GLY A 17 1.10 -12.03 11.30
CA GLY A 17 1.16 -10.96 10.32
C GLY A 17 2.62 -10.74 9.95
N ALA A 18 2.99 -10.91 8.68
CA ALA A 18 4.37 -10.73 8.22
C ALA A 18 4.88 -9.27 8.36
N ALA A 19 4.03 -8.36 8.85
CA ALA A 19 4.34 -6.97 9.13
C ALA A 19 3.65 -6.50 10.41
N GLU A 20 4.43 -5.90 11.31
CA GLU A 20 3.98 -5.15 12.47
C GLU A 20 4.17 -3.65 12.20
N TYR A 21 3.10 -2.87 12.34
CA TYR A 21 3.14 -1.42 12.16
C TYR A 21 3.27 -0.73 13.51
N LEU A 22 4.36 0.02 13.69
CA LEU A 22 4.60 0.76 14.92
C LEU A 22 3.53 1.84 15.14
N GLU A 23 3.19 2.10 16.41
CA GLU A 23 2.17 3.08 16.80
C GLU A 23 2.51 4.48 16.26
N LYS A 24 1.52 5.14 15.67
CA LYS A 24 1.69 6.44 15.03
C LYS A 24 1.45 7.56 16.05
N THR A 25 2.36 8.54 16.06
CA THR A 25 2.17 9.84 16.72
C THR A 25 1.19 10.72 15.91
N PRO A 26 0.65 11.80 16.51
CA PRO A 26 -0.18 12.77 15.78
C PRO A 26 0.47 13.34 14.51
N PHE A 27 1.80 13.51 14.51
CA PHE A 27 2.53 13.99 13.33
C PHE A 27 2.55 12.98 12.18
N GLN A 28 2.76 11.69 12.47
CA GLN A 28 2.73 10.64 11.47
C GLN A 28 1.32 10.43 10.90
N LEU A 29 0.30 10.54 11.75
CA LEU A 29 -1.10 10.55 11.33
C LEU A 29 -1.40 11.74 10.41
N SER A 30 -0.98 12.95 10.78
CA SER A 30 -1.25 14.16 9.98
C SER A 30 -0.57 14.14 8.61
N ARG A 31 0.55 13.42 8.49
CA ARG A 31 1.33 13.27 7.26
C ARG A 31 1.11 11.94 6.53
N ALA A 32 0.28 11.03 7.04
CA ALA A 32 -0.02 9.72 6.42
C ALA A 32 1.20 8.84 6.13
N PHE A 33 2.00 8.53 7.15
CA PHE A 33 3.06 7.52 7.05
C PHE A 33 3.21 6.74 8.36
N SER A 34 3.84 5.57 8.30
CA SER A 34 4.19 4.78 9.49
C SER A 34 5.56 5.19 10.03
N PRO A 35 5.77 5.31 11.36
CA PRO A 35 7.10 5.57 11.94
C PRO A 35 8.12 4.49 11.57
N GLY A 36 7.64 3.25 11.48
CA GLY A 36 8.39 2.08 11.07
C GLY A 36 7.44 0.91 10.87
N VAL A 37 7.91 -0.09 10.12
CA VAL A 37 7.24 -1.37 9.94
C VAL A 37 8.29 -2.45 10.17
N VAL A 38 8.04 -3.34 11.13
CA VAL A 38 8.88 -4.52 11.38
C VAL A 38 8.34 -5.66 10.53
N THR A 39 9.18 -6.32 9.75
CA THR A 39 8.77 -7.46 8.93
C THR A 39 9.63 -8.67 9.26
N GLU A 40 9.01 -9.79 9.57
CA GLU A 40 9.68 -11.07 9.81
C GLU A 40 9.16 -12.12 8.83
N GLY A 41 10.07 -12.71 8.05
CA GLY A 41 9.73 -13.61 6.96
C GLY A 41 8.92 -12.94 5.84
N GLY A 42 8.43 -13.75 4.90
CA GLY A 42 7.56 -13.28 3.81
C GLY A 42 8.27 -12.93 2.50
N LYS A 43 7.57 -12.18 1.64
CA LYS A 43 7.97 -11.85 0.27
C LYS A 43 8.07 -10.35 0.09
N ILE A 44 9.21 -9.88 -0.42
CA ILE A 44 9.41 -8.48 -0.80
C ILE A 44 9.20 -8.35 -2.31
N VAL A 45 8.40 -7.34 -2.70
CA VAL A 45 8.18 -6.99 -4.11
C VAL A 45 8.82 -5.63 -4.37
N TRP A 46 9.88 -5.62 -5.18
CA TRP A 46 10.53 -4.39 -5.63
C TRP A 46 9.80 -3.84 -6.85
N VAL A 47 9.10 -2.73 -6.69
CA VAL A 47 8.30 -2.11 -7.75
C VAL A 47 9.14 -1.06 -8.48
N ALA A 48 9.20 -1.13 -9.82
CA ALA A 48 9.87 -0.13 -10.64
C ALA A 48 9.17 1.24 -10.53
N GLY A 49 9.92 2.33 -10.78
CA GLY A 49 9.37 3.68 -10.78
C GLY A 49 8.20 3.83 -11.76
N GLN A 50 7.10 4.43 -11.29
CA GLN A 50 5.90 4.66 -12.07
C GLN A 50 5.77 6.15 -12.42
N THR A 51 5.35 6.44 -13.64
CA THR A 51 5.01 7.79 -14.11
C THR A 51 3.79 7.71 -15.00
N ALA A 52 3.08 8.83 -15.14
CA ALA A 52 1.89 8.86 -15.96
C ALA A 52 1.77 10.20 -16.69
N THR A 53 1.64 10.14 -18.01
CA THR A 53 1.21 11.28 -18.85
C THR A 53 -0.15 11.00 -19.49
N ARG A 54 -0.63 9.75 -19.42
CA ARG A 54 -1.96 9.34 -19.85
C ARG A 54 -2.63 8.48 -18.79
N ASP A 55 -3.96 8.53 -18.73
CA ASP A 55 -4.74 7.61 -17.89
C ASP A 55 -4.98 6.26 -18.59
N ASN A 56 -5.66 5.33 -17.89
CA ASN A 56 -6.00 4.01 -18.44
C ASN A 56 -6.95 4.07 -19.66
N ALA A 57 -7.70 5.17 -19.83
CA ALA A 57 -8.56 5.39 -21.00
C ALA A 57 -7.80 6.05 -22.17
N GLY A 58 -6.52 6.40 -21.97
CA GLY A 58 -5.67 7.04 -22.97
C GLY A 58 -5.76 8.57 -23.00
N ASN A 59 -6.53 9.20 -22.09
CA ASN A 59 -6.63 10.66 -22.02
C ASN A 59 -5.29 11.26 -21.58
N ASP A 60 -4.94 12.42 -22.13
CA ASP A 60 -3.74 13.16 -21.71
C ASP A 60 -3.95 13.82 -20.35
N ILE A 61 -3.05 13.53 -19.41
CA ILE A 61 -3.02 14.08 -18.05
C ILE A 61 -1.66 14.72 -17.73
N ALA A 62 -0.82 15.01 -18.72
CA ALA A 62 0.56 15.48 -18.56
C ALA A 62 0.70 16.79 -17.74
N ASN A 63 -0.36 17.60 -17.66
CA ASN A 63 -0.40 18.86 -16.91
C ASN A 63 -1.34 18.82 -15.69
N ASN A 64 -1.78 17.63 -15.28
CA ASN A 64 -2.68 17.46 -14.14
C ASN A 64 -2.02 16.59 -13.06
N PHE A 65 -1.40 17.24 -12.08
CA PHE A 65 -0.67 16.58 -10.98
C PHE A 65 -1.52 15.53 -10.26
N GLU A 66 -2.78 15.85 -9.94
CA GLU A 66 -3.63 14.95 -9.17
C GLU A 66 -4.05 13.73 -9.99
N ALA A 67 -4.37 13.93 -11.27
CA ALA A 67 -4.67 12.81 -12.16
C ALA A 67 -3.45 11.89 -12.31
N GLN A 68 -2.24 12.46 -12.43
CA GLN A 68 -1.00 11.68 -12.50
C GLN A 68 -0.75 10.87 -11.23
N ALA A 69 -0.88 11.49 -10.06
CA ALA A 69 -0.67 10.80 -8.79
C ALA A 69 -1.66 9.63 -8.63
N LYS A 70 -2.94 9.83 -8.94
CA LYS A 70 -3.96 8.75 -8.91
C LYS A 70 -3.62 7.63 -9.89
N GLN A 71 -3.22 7.97 -11.11
CA GLN A 71 -2.85 6.99 -12.13
C GLN A 71 -1.60 6.18 -11.71
N VAL A 72 -0.60 6.84 -11.13
CA VAL A 72 0.62 6.20 -10.61
C VAL A 72 0.28 5.22 -9.48
N PHE A 73 -0.55 5.62 -8.50
CA PHE A 73 -0.99 4.69 -7.45
C PHE A 73 -1.78 3.50 -8.01
N SER A 74 -2.62 3.71 -9.02
CA SER A 74 -3.30 2.62 -9.72
C SER A 74 -2.32 1.65 -10.39
N GLN A 75 -1.27 2.15 -11.04
CA GLN A 75 -0.23 1.31 -11.65
C GLN A 75 0.52 0.48 -10.60
N ILE A 76 0.90 1.09 -9.47
CA ILE A 76 1.54 0.40 -8.34
C ILE A 76 0.64 -0.71 -7.83
N ASP A 77 -0.64 -0.42 -7.59
CA ASP A 77 -1.62 -1.40 -7.11
C ASP A 77 -1.77 -2.59 -8.08
N GLN A 78 -1.82 -2.32 -9.39
CA GLN A 78 -1.86 -3.38 -10.41
C GLN A 78 -0.63 -4.28 -10.40
N VAL A 79 0.57 -3.73 -10.17
CA VAL A 79 1.81 -4.52 -10.04
C VAL A 79 1.76 -5.38 -8.78
N LEU A 80 1.37 -4.81 -7.64
CA LEU A 80 1.29 -5.53 -6.37
C LEU A 80 0.24 -6.64 -6.39
N LYS A 81 -0.90 -6.41 -7.06
CA LYS A 81 -1.95 -7.42 -7.26
C LYS A 81 -1.45 -8.67 -7.98
N ARG A 82 -0.54 -8.54 -8.96
CA ARG A 82 0.08 -9.69 -9.64
C ARG A 82 0.93 -10.55 -8.68
N ALA A 83 1.41 -9.96 -7.59
CA ALA A 83 2.13 -10.65 -6.54
C ALA A 83 1.24 -11.09 -5.36
N GLY A 84 -0.09 -10.93 -5.45
CA GLY A 84 -1.04 -11.28 -4.39
C GLY A 84 -1.10 -10.26 -3.24
N GLY A 85 -0.66 -9.02 -3.46
CA GLY A 85 -0.79 -7.91 -2.51
C GLY A 85 -1.59 -6.74 -3.08
N GLY A 86 -1.47 -5.57 -2.46
CA GLY A 86 -2.06 -4.30 -2.89
C GLY A 86 -1.43 -3.12 -2.16
N LEU A 87 -1.98 -1.91 -2.35
CA LEU A 87 -1.43 -0.69 -1.72
C LEU A 87 -1.31 -0.76 -0.19
N ALA A 88 -2.20 -1.47 0.50
CA ALA A 88 -2.13 -1.70 1.94
C ALA A 88 -0.88 -2.47 2.40
N ASN A 89 -0.14 -3.10 1.47
CA ASN A 89 1.11 -3.81 1.76
C ASN A 89 2.37 -2.95 1.51
N VAL A 90 2.22 -1.70 1.07
CA VAL A 90 3.36 -0.81 0.84
C VAL A 90 3.93 -0.34 2.17
N VAL A 91 5.20 -0.68 2.42
CA VAL A 91 5.91 -0.28 3.65
C VAL A 91 6.76 0.98 3.47
N SER A 92 7.24 1.24 2.24
CA SER A 92 8.08 2.38 1.92
C SER A 92 7.93 2.78 0.45
N MET A 93 8.18 4.05 0.14
CA MET A 93 8.17 4.59 -1.22
C MET A 93 9.17 5.74 -1.35
N THR A 94 9.72 5.90 -2.54
CA THR A 94 10.49 7.08 -2.94
C THR A 94 9.68 7.87 -3.97
N VAL A 95 9.42 9.14 -3.69
CA VAL A 95 8.57 9.99 -4.52
C VAL A 95 9.37 11.17 -5.03
N PHE A 96 9.42 11.34 -6.35
CA PHE A 96 9.99 12.52 -7.00
C PHE A 96 8.86 13.38 -7.56
N ILE A 97 8.78 14.62 -7.09
CA ILE A 97 7.79 15.59 -7.52
C ILE A 97 8.52 16.72 -8.24
N LYS A 98 8.08 17.06 -9.46
CA LYS A 98 8.75 18.06 -10.30
C LYS A 98 8.76 19.45 -9.68
N GLU A 99 7.68 19.83 -9.01
CA GLU A 99 7.53 21.14 -8.37
C GLU A 99 7.23 20.97 -6.88
N SER A 100 8.05 21.58 -6.02
CA SER A 100 7.95 21.42 -4.57
C SER A 100 6.61 21.84 -3.98
N ARG A 101 5.90 22.80 -4.61
CA ARG A 101 4.58 23.27 -4.19
C ARG A 101 3.51 22.17 -4.11
N TYR A 102 3.69 21.04 -4.79
CA TYR A 102 2.76 19.92 -4.73
C TYR A 102 3.02 18.96 -3.55
N GLY A 103 4.04 19.20 -2.72
CA GLY A 103 4.38 18.32 -1.60
C GLY A 103 3.22 18.12 -0.62
N ASP A 104 2.58 19.21 -0.18
CA ASP A 104 1.45 19.12 0.75
C ASP A 104 0.22 18.51 0.08
N ARG A 105 -0.04 18.88 -1.18
CA ARG A 105 -1.14 18.28 -1.95
C ARG A 105 -0.98 16.78 -2.12
N PHE A 106 0.25 16.31 -2.35
CA PHE A 106 0.56 14.88 -2.40
C PHE A 106 0.26 14.19 -1.06
N VAL A 107 0.63 14.81 0.07
CA VAL A 107 0.37 14.27 1.41
C VAL A 107 -1.13 14.16 1.67
N GLU A 108 -1.92 15.14 1.26
CA GLU A 108 -3.39 15.08 1.35
C GLU A 108 -3.93 13.90 0.56
N MET A 109 -3.55 13.79 -0.72
CA MET A 109 -4.00 12.70 -1.58
C MET A 109 -3.58 11.32 -1.04
N ARG A 110 -2.40 11.22 -0.43
CA ARG A 110 -1.87 9.97 0.11
C ARG A 110 -2.74 9.40 1.23
N LYS A 111 -3.43 10.24 2.01
CA LYS A 111 -4.34 9.80 3.07
C LYS A 111 -5.46 8.89 2.55
N ASP A 112 -5.92 9.15 1.33
CA ASP A 112 -7.00 8.38 0.72
C ASP A 112 -6.51 7.06 0.09
N MET A 113 -5.19 6.94 -0.15
CA MET A 113 -4.60 5.80 -0.86
C MET A 113 -4.13 4.67 0.07
N PHE A 114 -3.89 4.96 1.36
CA PHE A 114 -3.35 4.03 2.35
C PHE A 114 -4.27 3.86 3.57
N GLN A 115 -5.54 3.59 3.31
CA GLN A 115 -6.51 3.21 4.35
C GLN A 115 -6.36 1.75 4.77
#